data_AF-A0A2G6DJU0-F1
#
_entry.id   AF-A0A2G6DJU0-F1
#
_cell.length_a   1.000
_cell.length_b   1.000
_cell.length_c   1.000
_cell.angle_alpha   90.00
_cell.angle_beta   90.00
_cell.angle_gamma   90.00
#
_symmetry.space_group_name_H-M   'P 1'
#
loop_
_entity.id
_entity.type
_entity.pdbx_description
1 polymer ?
#
loop_
_entity_poly.entity_id
_entity_poly.type
_entity_poly.pdbx_seq_one_letter_code
_entity_poly.pdbx_strand_id
1 'polypeptide(L)'
;MKKLIISILALLIILGLGWGIATSMLSNSTEEKLTERIAWFNTYFNKALRNNLPEEANFGFDDEVKISLKDYKKGFLGSEGVINIQPVIATAQEAPQAIDLKLAITHGPLLWRPGNNSPSAFGVSAAELELLTDNLPSEVQAQLRAWFADKPPFTVDILQGFGRKTAFDFNSNALNYQDDENNFSLAPLGIKGSVQVQGNGADAIYEVPSTLEMGKTTLSFDNQADSFSLENVKGKNNMRINQSGHIIYNESDISIPGISIDSDELPVPISFNLTLQSKDERNAEDIGQGNLQINVTELLTPFLPSSDVIMTLNYAGLNITALEELEEKLQANDENEFEDEALLNETIATVFKEVLRAGESKLDTSLKLQNKLGQSSLAIGVNYKGEPTGKTLDSVAALEELLPQDWANMLHGEIDFSFDRDLFPMAALFLQGQPFIIPEGEMKYVMNLKMNGNTYELNGKQMDFAEFSTLIGTTLSDVMPLIEDDSEEYMEEDMEDEDMDENTMESLTEEEVAELMQLQKELEAMEIGDISIDATETSIDADAELADEPAAVITDTDNASEGETQPQTETETETE
;
A
#
# COMPACT_ATOMS: atom_id res chain seq x y z
N MET A 1 -46.02 3.35 44.63
CA MET A 1 -45.35 4.62 44.24
C MET A 1 -44.11 4.92 45.06
N LYS A 2 -44.17 5.24 46.36
CA LYS A 2 -42.95 5.57 47.17
C LYS A 2 -41.85 4.49 47.14
N LYS A 3 -42.20 3.20 47.26
CA LYS A 3 -41.23 2.09 47.17
C LYS A 3 -40.58 1.96 45.78
N LEU A 4 -41.33 2.19 44.71
CA LEU A 4 -40.82 2.19 43.33
C LEU A 4 -39.85 3.36 43.11
N ILE A 5 -40.19 4.55 43.59
CA ILE A 5 -39.33 5.74 43.51
C ILE A 5 -38.04 5.52 44.31
N ILE A 6 -38.12 4.95 45.51
CA ILE A 6 -36.94 4.63 46.34
C ILE A 6 -36.07 3.56 45.67
N SER A 7 -36.66 2.53 45.04
CA SER A 7 -35.91 1.50 44.31
C SER A 7 -35.25 2.06 43.04
N ILE A 8 -35.90 2.96 42.30
CA ILE A 8 -35.30 3.65 41.14
C ILE A 8 -34.17 4.58 41.61
N LEU A 9 -34.35 5.31 42.70
CA LEU A 9 -33.32 6.19 43.26
C LEU A 9 -32.11 5.39 43.75
N ALA A 10 -32.34 4.27 44.44
CA ALA A 10 -31.29 3.37 44.90
C ALA A 10 -30.53 2.73 43.73
N LEU A 11 -31.23 2.33 42.66
CA LEU A 11 -30.62 1.85 41.43
C LEU A 11 -29.76 2.92 40.77
N LEU A 12 -30.25 4.16 40.66
CA LEU A 12 -29.50 5.29 40.09
C LEU A 12 -28.27 5.67 40.94
N ILE A 13 -28.35 5.56 42.26
CA ILE A 13 -27.23 5.79 43.17
C ILE A 13 -26.18 4.68 43.04
N ILE A 14 -26.60 3.41 42.98
CA ILE A 14 -25.69 2.27 42.80
C ILE A 14 -25.03 2.32 41.42
N LEU A 15 -25.80 2.64 40.38
CA LEU A 15 -25.27 2.88 39.04
C LEU A 15 -24.33 4.08 39.01
N GLY A 16 -24.65 5.18 39.70
CA GLY A 16 -23.78 6.37 39.80
C GLY A 16 -22.50 6.15 40.59
N LEU A 17 -22.51 5.29 41.61
CA LEU A 17 -21.31 4.91 42.38
C LEU A 17 -20.44 3.91 41.62
N GLY A 18 -21.04 2.89 41.00
CA GLY A 18 -20.33 1.97 40.11
C GLY A 18 -19.74 2.71 38.90
N TRP A 19 -20.47 3.70 38.38
CA TRP A 19 -20.02 4.64 37.36
C TRP A 19 -18.80 5.43 37.82
N GLY A 20 -18.89 6.12 38.96
CA GLY A 20 -17.78 6.92 39.46
C GLY A 20 -16.51 6.12 39.74
N ILE A 21 -16.63 4.88 40.21
CA ILE A 21 -15.48 3.99 40.43
C ILE A 21 -14.87 3.53 39.10
N ALA A 22 -15.68 3.08 38.14
CA ALA A 22 -15.20 2.65 36.82
C ALA A 22 -14.52 3.79 36.05
N THR A 23 -15.12 4.98 36.05
CA THR A 23 -14.58 6.18 35.43
C THR A 23 -13.27 6.61 36.12
N SER A 24 -13.17 6.52 37.45
CA SER A 24 -11.93 6.81 38.18
C SER A 24 -10.81 5.82 37.85
N MET A 25 -11.11 4.53 37.75
CA MET A 25 -10.13 3.50 37.39
C MET A 25 -9.65 3.68 35.94
N LEU A 26 -10.57 3.98 35.02
CA LEU A 26 -10.24 4.30 33.62
C LEU A 26 -9.34 5.54 33.55
N SER A 27 -9.74 6.65 34.15
CA SER A 27 -8.95 7.90 34.22
C SER A 27 -7.56 7.69 34.83
N ASN A 28 -7.45 6.86 35.88
CA ASN A 28 -6.17 6.54 36.50
C ASN A 28 -5.21 5.74 35.61
N SER A 29 -5.73 4.87 34.74
CA SER A 29 -4.94 4.04 33.83
C SER A 29 -4.78 4.63 32.42
N THR A 30 -5.47 5.73 32.11
CA THR A 30 -5.52 6.26 30.73
C THR A 30 -4.16 6.81 30.28
N GLU A 31 -3.46 7.53 31.15
CA GLU A 31 -2.14 8.10 30.82
C GLU A 31 -1.12 7.01 30.51
N GLU A 32 -1.02 6.01 31.39
CA GLU A 32 -0.15 4.84 31.22
C GLU A 32 -0.47 4.09 29.92
N LYS A 33 -1.75 3.76 29.68
CA LYS A 33 -2.18 3.07 28.45
C LYS A 33 -1.98 3.90 27.19
N LEU A 34 -2.12 5.22 27.27
CA LEU A 34 -1.86 6.11 26.15
C LEU A 34 -0.37 6.11 25.81
N THR A 35 0.50 6.21 26.82
CA THR A 35 1.95 6.09 26.66
C THR A 35 2.36 4.73 26.12
N GLU A 36 1.81 3.64 26.65
CA GLU A 36 2.00 2.28 26.12
C GLU A 36 1.55 2.17 24.66
N ARG A 37 0.42 2.78 24.31
CA ARG A 37 -0.11 2.74 22.94
C ARG A 37 0.70 3.59 21.98
N ILE A 38 1.25 4.72 22.43
CA ILE A 38 2.19 5.54 21.67
C ILE A 38 3.50 4.78 21.45
N ALA A 39 4.03 4.14 22.49
CA ALA A 39 5.22 3.29 22.37
C ALA A 39 4.98 2.13 21.40
N TRP A 40 3.85 1.44 21.53
CA TRP A 40 3.41 0.41 20.59
C TRP A 40 3.30 0.97 19.17
N PHE A 41 2.66 2.13 18.97
CA PHE A 41 2.55 2.74 17.65
C PHE A 41 3.93 3.04 17.06
N ASN A 42 4.82 3.70 17.81
CA ASN A 42 6.18 3.99 17.34
C ASN A 42 6.95 2.71 16.97
N THR A 43 6.78 1.61 17.71
CA THR A 43 7.44 0.34 17.36
C THR A 43 6.83 -0.30 16.11
N TYR A 44 5.51 -0.47 16.07
CA TYR A 44 4.85 -1.27 15.04
C TYR A 44 4.56 -0.48 13.76
N PHE A 45 4.19 0.79 13.86
CA PHE A 45 3.94 1.64 12.70
C PHE A 45 5.23 1.95 11.96
N ASN A 46 6.32 2.29 12.65
CA ASN A 46 7.61 2.50 11.99
C ASN A 46 8.16 1.18 11.41
N LYS A 47 7.94 0.03 12.08
CA LYS A 47 8.23 -1.28 11.47
C LYS A 47 7.39 -1.51 10.22
N ALA A 48 6.08 -1.26 10.27
CA ALA A 48 5.19 -1.46 9.11
C ALA A 48 5.49 -0.49 7.96
N LEU A 49 5.82 0.78 8.24
CA LEU A 49 6.21 1.75 7.22
C LEU A 49 7.49 1.34 6.52
N ARG A 50 8.54 1.00 7.28
CA ARG A 50 9.80 0.47 6.74
C ARG A 50 9.56 -0.79 5.94
N ASN A 51 8.69 -1.66 6.44
CA ASN A 51 8.45 -2.96 5.83
C ASN A 51 7.42 -2.96 4.69
N ASN A 52 6.90 -1.82 4.22
CA ASN A 52 5.88 -1.82 3.15
C ASN A 52 6.05 -0.69 2.13
N LEU A 53 7.06 0.18 2.29
CA LEU A 53 7.36 1.21 1.30
C LEU A 53 8.61 0.78 0.52
N PRO A 54 8.55 0.73 -0.83
CA PRO A 54 9.76 0.53 -1.63
C PRO A 54 10.73 1.69 -1.35
N GLU A 55 12.02 1.40 -1.23
CA GLU A 55 13.06 2.38 -0.90
C GLU A 55 13.10 3.56 -1.89
N GLU A 56 12.73 3.33 -3.16
CA GLU A 56 12.59 4.39 -4.18
C GLU A 56 11.44 5.38 -3.91
N ALA A 57 10.45 4.99 -3.09
CA ALA A 57 9.38 5.86 -2.56
C ALA A 57 9.73 6.41 -1.17
N ASN A 58 10.89 6.02 -0.62
CA ASN A 58 11.48 6.57 0.58
C ASN A 58 12.09 7.92 0.17
N PHE A 59 11.35 9.01 0.38
CA PHE A 59 11.84 10.38 0.18
C PHE A 59 12.90 10.74 1.25
N GLY A 60 13.93 9.91 1.41
CA GLY A 60 14.98 9.99 2.42
C GLY A 60 14.49 9.76 3.85
N PHE A 61 13.51 8.89 4.11
CA PHE A 61 13.03 8.69 5.49
C PHE A 61 14.00 7.83 6.34
N ASP A 62 15.22 8.32 6.61
CA ASP A 62 16.18 7.65 7.52
C ASP A 62 15.74 7.72 8.99
N ASP A 63 14.94 8.74 9.33
CA ASP A 63 14.46 8.99 10.68
C ASP A 63 13.07 8.37 10.95
N GLU A 64 12.79 8.00 12.19
CA GLU A 64 11.50 7.40 12.58
C GLU A 64 10.43 8.48 12.84
N VAL A 65 9.16 8.21 12.49
CA VAL A 65 8.05 9.05 12.96
C VAL A 65 8.00 8.91 14.46
N LYS A 66 8.33 9.98 15.18
CA LYS A 66 8.31 9.99 16.65
C LYS A 66 7.02 10.61 17.13
N ILE A 67 6.17 9.78 17.72
CA ILE A 67 5.01 10.24 18.47
C ILE A 67 5.37 10.27 19.95
N SER A 68 5.06 11.36 20.64
CA SER A 68 5.26 11.49 22.08
C SER A 68 4.08 12.18 22.76
N LEU A 69 3.90 11.90 24.06
CA LEU A 69 2.93 12.60 24.89
C LEU A 69 3.65 13.78 25.56
N LYS A 70 3.35 15.01 25.12
CA LYS A 70 4.02 16.23 25.58
C LYS A 70 3.43 16.78 26.87
N ASP A 71 2.11 16.71 27.00
CA ASP A 71 1.38 17.12 28.19
C ASP A 71 0.16 16.21 28.38
N TYR A 72 -0.24 16.01 29.63
CA TYR A 72 -1.43 15.26 29.99
C TYR A 72 -2.05 15.79 31.29
N LYS A 73 -3.24 16.33 31.16
CA LYS A 73 -4.06 16.80 32.27
C LYS A 73 -5.15 15.78 32.56
N LYS A 74 -4.89 15.00 33.60
CA LYS A 74 -5.82 14.02 34.13
C LYS A 74 -7.06 14.67 34.73
N GLY A 75 -8.24 14.12 34.42
CA GLY A 75 -9.48 14.50 35.09
C GLY A 75 -10.46 13.34 35.26
N PHE A 76 -11.42 13.52 36.17
CA PHE A 76 -12.32 12.45 36.58
C PHE A 76 -13.35 12.08 35.50
N LEU A 77 -14.00 13.06 34.86
CA LEU A 77 -14.97 12.82 33.76
C LEU A 77 -14.35 12.95 32.37
N GLY A 78 -13.14 13.50 32.30
CA GLY A 78 -12.40 13.63 31.06
C GLY A 78 -10.97 14.04 31.34
N SER A 79 -10.10 13.76 30.38
CA SER A 79 -8.70 14.16 30.38
C SER A 79 -8.41 14.96 29.14
N GLU A 80 -7.41 15.82 29.20
CA GLU A 80 -6.87 16.55 28.05
C GLU A 80 -5.39 16.17 27.92
N GLY A 81 -4.87 16.11 26.70
CA GLY A 81 -3.46 15.86 26.46
C GLY A 81 -3.00 16.52 25.16
N VAL A 82 -1.69 16.56 24.98
CA VAL A 82 -1.06 17.03 23.74
C VAL A 82 -0.14 15.92 23.24
N ILE A 83 -0.47 15.38 22.09
CA ILE A 83 0.36 14.41 21.37
C ILE A 83 1.23 15.21 20.41
N ASN A 84 2.55 15.08 20.51
CA ASN A 84 3.47 15.66 19.57
C ASN A 84 3.85 14.60 18.52
N ILE A 85 3.70 14.94 17.24
CA ILE A 85 4.12 14.12 16.10
C ILE A 85 5.28 14.84 15.45
N GLN A 86 6.45 14.23 15.47
CA GLN A 86 7.60 14.72 14.73
C GLN A 86 7.61 14.01 13.36
N PRO A 87 7.25 14.70 12.27
CA PRO A 87 7.29 14.11 10.94
C PRO A 87 8.74 13.81 10.54
N VAL A 88 8.91 12.81 9.69
CA VAL A 88 10.20 12.46 9.10
C VAL A 88 10.32 13.22 7.79
N ILE A 89 11.30 14.11 7.63
CA ILE A 89 11.71 14.64 6.32
C ILE A 89 13.22 14.89 6.37
N ALA A 90 13.99 14.28 5.46
CA ALA A 90 15.45 14.35 5.49
C ALA A 90 16.11 15.43 4.63
N THR A 91 15.37 16.23 3.85
CA THR A 91 16.02 17.01 2.77
C THR A 91 15.69 18.50 2.72
N ALA A 92 14.99 19.07 3.70
CA ALA A 92 14.84 20.53 3.77
C ALA A 92 15.53 21.08 5.02
N GLN A 93 16.38 22.10 4.85
CA GLN A 93 16.94 22.93 5.95
C GLN A 93 15.84 23.60 6.81
N GLU A 94 14.57 23.45 6.42
CA GLU A 94 13.37 23.81 7.18
C GLU A 94 12.50 22.55 7.40
N ALA A 95 12.98 21.62 8.23
CA ALA A 95 12.14 20.51 8.67
C ALA A 95 10.83 21.07 9.27
N PRO A 96 9.64 20.57 8.88
CA PRO A 96 8.40 21.07 9.44
C PRO A 96 8.43 20.89 10.95
N GLN A 97 8.11 21.97 11.66
CA GLN A 97 8.03 21.96 13.11
C GLN A 97 7.14 20.80 13.57
N ALA A 98 7.54 20.13 14.64
CA ALA A 98 6.77 19.05 15.22
C ALA A 98 5.30 19.48 15.41
N ILE A 99 4.39 18.61 15.00
CA ILE A 99 2.96 18.88 14.95
C ILE A 99 2.35 18.47 16.28
N ASP A 100 1.81 19.44 17.02
CA ASP A 100 1.05 19.17 18.24
C ASP A 100 -0.41 18.88 17.88
N LEU A 101 -0.92 17.74 18.34
CA LEU A 101 -2.34 17.38 18.32
C LEU A 101 -2.91 17.50 19.72
N LYS A 102 -4.03 18.20 19.85
CA LYS A 102 -4.80 18.23 21.09
C LYS A 102 -5.68 16.99 21.15
N LEU A 103 -5.59 16.29 22.28
CA LEU A 103 -6.35 15.09 22.60
C LEU A 103 -7.33 15.41 23.72
N ALA A 104 -8.63 15.27 23.47
CA ALA A 104 -9.67 15.39 24.49
C ALA A 104 -10.33 14.03 24.71
N ILE A 105 -10.21 13.47 25.92
CA ILE A 105 -10.75 12.18 26.30
C ILE A 105 -11.93 12.39 27.26
N THR A 106 -13.06 11.76 26.97
CA THR A 106 -14.20 11.68 27.89
C THR A 106 -14.27 10.28 28.49
N HIS A 107 -14.36 10.20 29.83
CA HIS A 107 -14.39 8.95 30.57
C HIS A 107 -15.80 8.53 31.00
N GLY A 108 -16.02 7.22 31.06
CA GLY A 108 -17.22 6.61 31.62
C GLY A 108 -18.28 6.29 30.55
N PRO A 109 -19.35 5.55 30.91
CA PRO A 109 -20.41 5.24 29.98
C PRO A 109 -21.04 6.49 29.39
N LEU A 110 -20.87 6.62 28.08
CA LEU A 110 -21.41 7.68 27.26
C LEU A 110 -22.83 7.27 26.89
N LEU A 111 -23.83 7.81 27.56
CA LEU A 111 -25.24 7.53 27.25
C LEU A 111 -25.75 8.34 26.05
N TRP A 112 -25.16 9.51 25.83
CA TRP A 112 -25.40 10.40 24.70
C TRP A 112 -24.18 11.30 24.49
N ARG A 113 -23.42 11.07 23.42
CA ARG A 113 -22.49 12.07 22.86
C ARG A 113 -23.13 12.59 21.58
N PRO A 114 -23.45 13.90 21.47
CA PRO A 114 -23.66 14.52 20.18
C PRO A 114 -22.30 14.53 19.48
N GLY A 115 -22.03 13.52 18.66
CA GLY A 115 -20.89 13.56 17.74
C GLY A 115 -21.24 14.44 16.55
N ASN A 116 -20.25 15.13 15.98
CA ASN A 116 -20.47 15.98 14.82
C ASN A 116 -21.02 15.19 13.61
N ASN A 117 -20.77 13.87 13.52
CA ASN A 117 -21.26 13.00 12.43
C ASN A 117 -21.55 11.53 12.80
N SER A 118 -21.51 11.14 14.09
CA SER A 118 -21.78 9.76 14.52
C SER A 118 -23.15 9.64 15.21
N PRO A 119 -23.97 8.60 14.89
CA PRO A 119 -25.23 8.36 15.58
C PRO A 119 -24.96 8.21 17.08
N SER A 120 -25.86 8.74 17.90
CA SER A 120 -25.82 8.64 19.36
C SER A 120 -25.46 7.22 19.80
N ALA A 121 -24.21 7.00 20.21
CA ALA A 121 -23.70 5.66 20.47
C ALA A 121 -23.33 5.52 21.95
N PHE A 122 -23.71 4.37 22.51
CA PHE A 122 -23.33 3.97 23.85
C PHE A 122 -21.89 3.48 23.86
N GLY A 123 -21.01 4.14 24.62
CA GLY A 123 -19.59 3.78 24.73
C GLY A 123 -19.09 3.82 26.17
N VAL A 124 -17.86 3.38 26.41
CA VAL A 124 -17.16 3.42 27.70
C VAL A 124 -16.16 4.57 27.80
N SER A 125 -15.70 5.08 26.67
CA SER A 125 -14.86 6.27 26.55
C SER A 125 -14.93 6.80 25.11
N ALA A 126 -14.61 8.07 24.94
CA ALA A 126 -14.41 8.68 23.63
C ALA A 126 -13.18 9.56 23.67
N ALA A 127 -12.45 9.63 22.57
CA ALA A 127 -11.35 10.54 22.36
C ALA A 127 -11.61 11.36 21.10
N GLU A 128 -11.19 12.61 21.12
CA GLU A 128 -11.23 13.53 19.98
C GLU A 128 -9.83 14.09 19.80
N LEU A 129 -9.31 14.04 18.57
CA LEU A 129 -8.02 14.58 18.20
C LEU A 129 -8.22 15.70 17.18
N GLU A 130 -7.57 16.83 17.43
CA GLU A 130 -7.54 17.99 16.54
C GLU A 130 -6.13 18.58 16.46
N LEU A 131 -5.79 19.24 15.35
CA LEU A 131 -4.53 19.97 15.23
C LEU A 131 -4.50 21.15 16.21
N LEU A 132 -3.45 21.25 17.03
CA LEU A 132 -3.24 22.38 17.93
C LEU A 132 -2.53 23.53 17.19
N THR A 133 -3.32 24.43 16.60
CA THR A 133 -2.79 25.53 15.78
C THR A 133 -2.06 26.61 16.58
N ASP A 134 -2.36 26.77 17.87
CA ASP A 134 -1.86 27.87 18.69
C ASP A 134 -0.34 27.86 18.90
N ASN A 135 0.29 26.68 18.74
CA ASN A 135 1.73 26.50 18.90
C ASN A 135 2.51 26.71 17.59
N LEU A 136 1.83 26.90 16.46
CA LEU A 136 2.47 27.12 15.15
C LEU A 136 2.88 28.59 14.97
N PRO A 137 3.86 28.90 14.11
CA PRO A 137 4.18 30.29 13.75
C PRO A 137 2.95 31.02 13.22
N SER A 138 2.82 32.33 13.52
CA SER A 138 1.62 33.10 13.16
C SER A 138 1.33 33.12 11.66
N GLU A 139 2.37 33.03 10.83
CA GLU A 139 2.26 32.92 9.38
C GLU A 139 1.59 31.60 8.96
N VAL A 140 2.05 30.47 9.50
CA VAL A 140 1.47 29.14 9.26
C VAL A 140 0.03 29.08 9.77
N GLN A 141 -0.27 29.68 10.93
CA GLN A 141 -1.63 29.77 11.43
C GLN A 141 -2.55 30.55 10.46
N ALA A 142 -2.06 31.65 9.89
CA ALA A 142 -2.82 32.44 8.92
C ALA A 142 -3.06 31.67 7.63
N GLN A 143 -2.05 30.93 7.14
CA GLN A 143 -2.16 30.07 5.97
C GLN A 143 -3.18 28.94 6.19
N LEU A 144 -3.10 28.21 7.31
CA LEU A 144 -4.07 27.15 7.64
C LEU A 144 -5.49 27.69 7.74
N ARG A 145 -5.68 28.87 8.35
CA ARG A 145 -7.00 29.51 8.41
C ARG A 145 -7.51 29.90 7.03
N ALA A 146 -6.65 30.39 6.14
CA ALA A 146 -7.01 30.70 4.76
C ALA A 146 -7.39 29.41 3.99
N TRP A 147 -6.56 28.38 4.07
CA TRP A 147 -6.76 27.12 3.34
C TRP A 147 -8.00 26.35 3.78
N PHE A 148 -8.32 26.36 5.08
CA PHE A 148 -9.43 25.62 5.66
C PHE A 148 -10.63 26.49 6.07
N ALA A 149 -10.68 27.75 5.61
CA ALA A 149 -11.75 28.71 5.90
C ALA A 149 -12.11 28.81 7.40
N ASP A 150 -11.10 29.04 8.23
CA ASP A 150 -11.17 29.15 9.69
C ASP A 150 -11.68 27.88 10.43
N LYS A 151 -11.69 26.72 9.76
CA LYS A 151 -12.00 25.43 10.38
C LYS A 151 -10.72 24.65 10.71
N PRO A 152 -10.76 23.74 11.69
CA PRO A 152 -9.62 22.84 11.93
C PRO A 152 -9.35 21.99 10.66
N PRO A 153 -8.08 21.75 10.28
CA PRO A 153 -7.77 20.97 9.08
C PRO A 153 -8.37 19.57 9.08
N PHE A 154 -8.33 18.90 10.23
CA PHE A 154 -8.94 17.60 10.45
C PHE A 154 -9.36 17.42 11.90
N THR A 155 -10.23 16.43 12.10
CA THR A 155 -10.67 15.93 13.40
C THR A 155 -10.72 14.41 13.35
N VAL A 156 -10.29 13.74 14.43
CA VAL A 156 -10.42 12.29 14.57
C VAL A 156 -11.24 12.00 15.83
N ASP A 157 -12.42 11.43 15.64
CA ASP A 157 -13.22 10.91 16.74
C ASP A 157 -12.94 9.41 16.91
N ILE A 158 -12.67 8.99 18.14
CA ILE A 158 -12.52 7.58 18.52
C ILE A 158 -13.53 7.28 19.61
N LEU A 159 -14.34 6.24 19.42
CA LEU A 159 -15.32 5.79 20.40
C LEU A 159 -15.03 4.34 20.81
N GLN A 160 -14.70 4.14 22.08
CA GLN A 160 -14.62 2.80 22.63
C GLN A 160 -16.00 2.36 23.09
N GLY A 161 -16.55 1.35 22.42
CA GLY A 161 -17.82 0.72 22.72
C GLY A 161 -17.73 -0.40 23.77
N PHE A 162 -18.89 -0.93 24.16
CA PHE A 162 -18.95 -2.19 24.90
C PHE A 162 -18.57 -3.38 24.00
N GLY A 163 -18.10 -4.47 24.61
CA GLY A 163 -17.80 -5.71 23.87
C GLY A 163 -16.53 -5.66 23.02
N ARG A 164 -15.52 -4.87 23.42
CA ARG A 164 -14.22 -4.74 22.73
C ARG A 164 -14.35 -4.23 21.28
N LYS A 165 -15.32 -3.35 21.04
CA LYS A 165 -15.48 -2.63 19.79
C LYS A 165 -14.94 -1.21 19.93
N THR A 166 -14.14 -0.75 18.98
CA THR A 166 -13.67 0.63 18.88
C THR A 166 -14.09 1.17 17.53
N ALA A 167 -14.83 2.27 17.48
CA ALA A 167 -15.12 2.97 16.23
C ALA A 167 -14.19 4.17 16.07
N PHE A 168 -13.83 4.52 14.85
CA PHE A 168 -13.07 5.71 14.52
C PHE A 168 -13.72 6.45 13.34
N ASP A 169 -13.61 7.77 13.35
CA ASP A 169 -14.19 8.68 12.36
C ASP A 169 -13.21 9.84 12.16
N PHE A 170 -12.34 9.70 11.15
CA PHE A 170 -11.44 10.75 10.67
C PHE A 170 -12.20 11.61 9.67
N ASN A 171 -12.16 12.93 9.83
CA ASN A 171 -12.70 13.87 8.85
C ASN A 171 -11.68 14.99 8.64
N SER A 172 -11.35 15.31 7.39
CA SER A 172 -10.72 16.56 7.02
C SER A 172 -11.77 17.58 6.56
N ASN A 173 -11.50 18.86 6.79
CA ASN A 173 -12.24 19.92 6.12
C ASN A 173 -11.71 20.11 4.69
N ALA A 174 -12.53 20.75 3.85
CA ALA A 174 -12.10 21.11 2.50
C ALA A 174 -10.88 22.03 2.58
N LEU A 175 -9.87 21.74 1.76
CA LEU A 175 -8.70 22.58 1.58
C LEU A 175 -8.85 23.34 0.27
N ASN A 176 -8.67 24.65 0.32
CA ASN A 176 -8.61 25.49 -0.87
C ASN A 176 -7.30 26.27 -0.84
N TYR A 177 -6.41 25.90 -1.73
CA TYR A 177 -5.14 26.57 -1.96
C TYR A 177 -5.25 27.35 -3.28
N GLN A 178 -4.86 28.61 -3.25
CA GLN A 178 -4.76 29.45 -4.43
C GLN A 178 -3.50 30.29 -4.33
N ASP A 179 -2.65 30.23 -5.34
CA ASP A 179 -1.55 31.16 -5.57
C ASP A 179 -1.71 31.83 -6.95
N ASP A 180 -0.70 32.58 -7.38
CA ASP A 180 -0.73 33.34 -8.64
C ASP A 180 -0.74 32.43 -9.90
N GLU A 181 -0.37 31.15 -9.77
CA GLU A 181 -0.19 30.23 -10.91
C GLU A 181 -1.09 28.99 -10.82
N ASN A 182 -1.60 28.66 -9.63
CA ASN A 182 -2.23 27.39 -9.32
C ASN A 182 -3.45 27.57 -8.42
N ASN A 183 -4.48 26.76 -8.71
CA ASN A 183 -5.64 26.59 -7.86
C ASN A 183 -5.81 25.11 -7.54
N PHE A 184 -5.74 24.77 -6.26
CA PHE A 184 -5.93 23.42 -5.76
C PHE A 184 -7.07 23.40 -4.75
N SER A 185 -8.13 22.66 -5.06
CA SER A 185 -9.24 22.42 -4.15
C SER A 185 -9.37 20.94 -3.87
N LEU A 186 -9.20 20.58 -2.60
CA LEU A 186 -9.39 19.23 -2.08
C LEU A 186 -10.70 19.20 -1.29
N ALA A 187 -11.62 18.33 -1.70
CA ALA A 187 -12.83 18.10 -0.94
C ALA A 187 -12.54 17.51 0.46
N PRO A 188 -13.50 17.61 1.39
CA PRO A 188 -13.43 16.89 2.66
C PRO A 188 -13.19 15.39 2.43
N LEU A 189 -12.24 14.83 3.18
CA LEU A 189 -11.96 13.40 3.25
C LEU A 189 -12.54 12.86 4.56
N GLY A 190 -13.44 11.89 4.47
CA GLY A 190 -13.97 11.14 5.59
C GLY A 190 -13.47 9.69 5.56
N ILE A 191 -12.91 9.20 6.66
CA ILE A 191 -12.59 7.79 6.86
C ILE A 191 -13.28 7.33 8.13
N LYS A 192 -14.20 6.39 7.99
CA LYS A 192 -14.95 5.80 9.11
C LYS A 192 -14.63 4.33 9.20
N GLY A 193 -14.49 3.80 10.41
CA GLY A 193 -14.32 2.37 10.58
C GLY A 193 -14.56 1.92 11.99
N SER A 194 -14.43 0.62 12.20
CA SER A 194 -14.42 0.06 13.53
C SER A 194 -13.52 -1.15 13.62
N VAL A 195 -12.87 -1.31 14.76
CA VAL A 195 -12.15 -2.52 15.15
C VAL A 195 -13.04 -3.31 16.10
N GLN A 196 -13.30 -4.57 15.79
CA GLN A 196 -13.99 -5.51 16.67
C GLN A 196 -13.10 -6.71 16.94
N VAL A 197 -12.92 -7.08 18.20
CA VAL A 197 -12.12 -8.26 18.56
C VAL A 197 -13.02 -9.47 18.76
N GLN A 198 -12.79 -10.52 17.98
CA GLN A 198 -13.37 -11.84 18.17
C GLN A 198 -12.37 -12.75 18.89
N GLY A 199 -12.85 -13.66 19.74
CA GLY A 199 -11.99 -14.58 20.50
C GLY A 199 -11.25 -13.93 21.69
N ASN A 200 -10.45 -14.73 22.39
CA ASN A 200 -9.65 -14.32 23.54
C ASN A 200 -8.24 -14.95 23.46
N GLY A 201 -7.22 -14.26 23.98
CA GLY A 201 -5.86 -14.80 24.02
C GLY A 201 -5.24 -14.99 22.63
N ALA A 202 -4.50 -16.10 22.47
CA ALA A 202 -3.76 -16.51 21.27
C ALA A 202 -4.58 -16.47 19.97
N ASP A 203 -5.88 -16.80 20.06
CA ASP A 203 -6.77 -16.95 18.91
C ASP A 203 -7.58 -15.68 18.60
N ALA A 204 -7.19 -14.53 19.15
CA ALA A 204 -7.89 -13.28 18.92
C ALA A 204 -7.77 -12.83 17.47
N ILE A 205 -8.91 -12.52 16.83
CA ILE A 205 -9.00 -11.95 15.49
C ILE A 205 -9.58 -10.54 15.58
N TYR A 206 -8.90 -9.59 14.97
CA TYR A 206 -9.34 -8.21 14.85
C TYR A 206 -10.02 -8.02 13.50
N GLU A 207 -11.31 -7.75 13.49
CA GLU A 207 -12.07 -7.37 12.29
C GLU A 207 -12.09 -5.84 12.18
N VAL A 208 -11.68 -5.32 11.03
CA VAL A 208 -11.51 -3.89 10.77
C VAL A 208 -12.27 -3.47 9.52
N PRO A 209 -13.62 -3.45 9.54
CA PRO A 209 -14.39 -2.81 8.48
C PRO A 209 -14.18 -1.29 8.51
N SER A 210 -13.90 -0.71 7.35
CA SER A 210 -13.76 0.72 7.15
C SER A 210 -14.35 1.19 5.81
N THR A 211 -14.67 2.47 5.75
CA THR A 211 -15.20 3.18 4.58
C THR A 211 -14.46 4.49 4.42
N LEU A 212 -14.09 4.83 3.20
CA LEU A 212 -13.49 6.09 2.81
C LEU A 212 -14.47 6.82 1.89
N GLU A 213 -14.64 8.13 2.10
CA GLU A 213 -15.43 9.00 1.24
C GLU A 213 -14.69 10.32 1.05
N MET A 214 -14.43 10.70 -0.20
CA MET A 214 -13.92 12.02 -0.57
C MET A 214 -14.83 12.61 -1.63
N GLY A 215 -15.13 13.91 -1.51
CA GLY A 215 -15.91 14.63 -2.53
C GLY A 215 -15.07 14.97 -3.77
N LYS A 216 -15.52 15.99 -4.50
CA LYS A 216 -14.86 16.48 -5.72
C LYS A 216 -13.53 17.15 -5.40
N THR A 217 -12.48 16.73 -6.08
CA THR A 217 -11.14 17.35 -5.98
C THR A 217 -10.76 17.89 -7.36
N THR A 218 -10.21 19.09 -7.38
CA THR A 218 -9.80 19.77 -8.61
C THR A 218 -8.42 20.39 -8.43
N LEU A 219 -7.55 20.15 -9.39
CA LEU A 219 -6.29 20.85 -9.57
C LEU A 219 -6.38 21.58 -10.91
N SER A 220 -6.15 22.88 -10.90
CA SER A 220 -6.16 23.73 -12.10
C SER A 220 -4.93 24.61 -12.07
N PHE A 221 -4.27 24.73 -13.22
CA PHE A 221 -3.08 25.57 -13.37
C PHE A 221 -3.53 26.85 -14.06
N ASP A 222 -3.61 28.00 -13.38
CA ASP A 222 -4.19 29.23 -13.93
C ASP A 222 -3.43 29.76 -15.18
N ASN A 223 -2.18 29.34 -15.36
CA ASN A 223 -1.33 29.69 -16.52
C ASN A 223 -1.43 28.72 -17.71
N GLN A 224 -2.17 27.60 -17.59
CA GLN A 224 -2.42 26.63 -18.66
C GLN A 224 -3.92 26.28 -18.68
N ALA A 225 -4.51 25.82 -19.78
CA ALA A 225 -5.91 25.36 -19.71
C ALA A 225 -6.05 23.98 -19.03
N ASP A 226 -4.98 23.56 -18.34
CA ASP A 226 -4.79 22.22 -17.83
C ASP A 226 -5.50 22.07 -16.49
N SER A 227 -6.29 21.01 -16.38
CA SER A 227 -6.94 20.66 -15.14
C SER A 227 -7.05 19.16 -14.94
N PHE A 228 -6.87 18.75 -13.69
CA PHE A 228 -7.15 17.41 -13.22
C PHE A 228 -8.33 17.47 -12.26
N SER A 229 -9.31 16.61 -12.44
CA SER A 229 -10.40 16.50 -11.49
C SER A 229 -10.88 15.07 -11.30
N LEU A 230 -11.46 14.84 -10.12
CA LEU A 230 -12.21 13.64 -9.78
C LEU A 230 -13.49 14.07 -9.05
N GLU A 231 -14.60 13.36 -9.27
CA GLU A 231 -15.92 13.79 -8.75
C GLU A 231 -16.18 13.29 -7.33
N ASN A 232 -15.85 12.03 -7.05
CA ASN A 232 -15.80 11.50 -5.70
C ASN A 232 -14.84 10.30 -5.63
N VAL A 233 -14.38 9.98 -4.43
CA VAL A 233 -13.72 8.71 -4.12
C VAL A 233 -14.53 8.02 -3.05
N LYS A 234 -14.83 6.74 -3.26
CA LYS A 234 -15.47 5.89 -2.26
C LYS A 234 -14.65 4.63 -2.08
N GLY A 235 -14.26 4.34 -0.86
CA GLY A 235 -13.58 3.11 -0.49
C GLY A 235 -14.41 2.33 0.51
N LYS A 236 -14.36 1.00 0.42
CA LYS A 236 -14.73 0.08 1.49
C LYS A 236 -13.57 -0.87 1.67
N ASN A 237 -13.21 -1.14 2.91
CA ASN A 237 -12.20 -2.13 3.24
C ASN A 237 -12.71 -2.99 4.39
N ASN A 238 -12.42 -4.28 4.33
CA ASN A 238 -12.70 -5.22 5.40
C ASN A 238 -11.47 -6.10 5.63
N MET A 239 -10.76 -5.83 6.71
CA MET A 239 -9.54 -6.53 7.06
C MET A 239 -9.77 -7.44 8.28
N ARG A 240 -9.13 -8.60 8.30
CA ARG A 240 -9.01 -9.44 9.50
C ARG A 240 -7.54 -9.69 9.82
N ILE A 241 -7.17 -9.42 11.05
CA ILE A 241 -5.79 -9.51 11.55
C ILE A 241 -5.76 -10.50 12.72
N ASN A 242 -4.77 -11.38 12.79
CA ASN A 242 -4.59 -12.27 13.94
C ASN A 242 -3.88 -11.56 15.10
N GLN A 243 -3.70 -12.24 16.25
CA GLN A 243 -3.01 -11.64 17.40
C GLN A 243 -1.54 -11.31 17.15
N SER A 244 -0.88 -12.07 16.27
CA SER A 244 0.50 -11.84 15.86
C SER A 244 0.67 -10.63 14.94
N GLY A 245 -0.43 -10.04 14.47
CA GLY A 245 -0.42 -8.85 13.60
C GLY A 245 -0.46 -9.16 12.10
N HIS A 246 -0.53 -10.44 11.70
CA HIS A 246 -0.62 -10.81 10.29
C HIS A 246 -2.05 -10.64 9.76
N ILE A 247 -2.15 -10.14 8.55
CA ILE A 247 -3.41 -10.02 7.81
C ILE A 247 -3.78 -11.40 7.27
N ILE A 248 -4.88 -11.96 7.74
CA ILE A 248 -5.39 -13.26 7.29
C ILE A 248 -6.49 -13.13 6.22
N TYR A 249 -7.07 -11.93 6.12
CA TYR A 249 -8.08 -11.59 5.14
C TYR A 249 -8.05 -10.09 4.87
N ASN A 250 -8.13 -9.70 3.62
CA ASN A 250 -8.32 -8.33 3.21
C ASN A 250 -9.28 -8.29 2.03
N GLU A 251 -10.25 -7.40 2.05
CA GLU A 251 -11.14 -7.15 0.91
C GLU A 251 -11.30 -5.64 0.77
N SER A 252 -10.95 -5.10 -0.39
CA SER A 252 -11.02 -3.67 -0.68
C SER A 252 -11.82 -3.42 -1.96
N ASP A 253 -12.67 -2.41 -1.93
CA ASP A 253 -13.41 -1.91 -3.08
C ASP A 253 -13.29 -0.38 -3.09
N ILE A 254 -12.58 0.16 -4.08
CA ILE A 254 -12.36 1.59 -4.27
C ILE A 254 -12.97 2.00 -5.61
N SER A 255 -13.82 3.02 -5.59
CA SER A 255 -14.46 3.60 -6.77
C SER A 255 -14.11 5.08 -6.86
N ILE A 256 -13.61 5.50 -8.02
CA ILE A 256 -13.24 6.87 -8.36
C ILE A 256 -13.95 7.25 -9.66
N PRO A 257 -15.21 7.68 -9.60
CA PRO A 257 -15.93 8.17 -10.77
C PRO A 257 -15.46 9.57 -11.21
N GLY A 258 -15.64 9.84 -12.50
CA GLY A 258 -15.47 11.15 -13.10
C GLY A 258 -14.04 11.68 -13.04
N ILE A 259 -13.03 10.82 -13.21
CA ILE A 259 -11.66 11.27 -13.43
C ILE A 259 -11.65 11.99 -14.77
N SER A 260 -11.12 13.21 -14.80
CA SER A 260 -11.00 14.03 -16.00
C SER A 260 -9.67 14.75 -16.02
N ILE A 261 -8.96 14.60 -17.14
CA ILE A 261 -7.73 15.32 -17.47
C ILE A 261 -8.07 16.20 -18.67
N ASP A 262 -8.12 17.50 -18.44
CA ASP A 262 -8.25 18.52 -19.47
C ASP A 262 -6.87 19.14 -19.71
N SER A 263 -6.52 19.34 -20.97
CA SER A 263 -5.28 20.01 -21.36
C SER A 263 -5.47 20.70 -22.69
N ASP A 264 -4.83 21.85 -22.89
CA ASP A 264 -4.91 22.60 -24.14
C ASP A 264 -4.34 21.85 -25.36
N GLU A 265 -3.45 20.88 -25.13
CA GLU A 265 -2.89 20.00 -26.15
C GLU A 265 -3.88 18.91 -26.61
N LEU A 266 -4.91 18.64 -25.82
CA LEU A 266 -5.90 17.61 -26.12
C LEU A 266 -7.15 18.22 -26.78
N PRO A 267 -7.62 17.68 -27.92
CA PRO A 267 -8.81 18.20 -28.59
C PRO A 267 -10.12 17.96 -27.81
N VAL A 268 -10.10 16.99 -26.88
CA VAL A 268 -11.16 16.68 -25.92
C VAL A 268 -10.51 16.15 -24.63
N PRO A 269 -11.10 16.40 -23.45
CA PRO A 269 -10.60 15.84 -22.20
C PRO A 269 -10.55 14.32 -22.22
N ILE A 270 -9.55 13.75 -21.56
CA ILE A 270 -9.53 12.32 -21.24
C ILE A 270 -10.36 12.14 -19.97
N SER A 271 -11.42 11.32 -20.03
CA SER A 271 -12.25 11.06 -18.85
C SER A 271 -12.59 9.60 -18.69
N PHE A 272 -12.69 9.11 -17.46
CA PHE A 272 -13.04 7.73 -17.13
C PHE A 272 -13.51 7.58 -15.69
N ASN A 273 -14.15 6.45 -15.38
CA ASN A 273 -14.36 6.00 -14.00
C ASN A 273 -13.41 4.85 -13.71
N LEU A 274 -12.78 4.86 -12.53
CA LEU A 274 -11.93 3.77 -12.06
C LEU A 274 -12.62 3.01 -10.92
N THR A 275 -12.56 1.68 -10.95
CA THR A 275 -12.90 0.84 -9.80
C THR A 275 -11.80 -0.19 -9.59
N LEU A 276 -11.31 -0.28 -8.36
CA LEU A 276 -10.29 -1.22 -7.90
C LEU A 276 -10.94 -2.15 -6.89
N GLN A 277 -10.88 -3.45 -7.13
CA GLN A 277 -11.37 -4.45 -6.19
C GLN A 277 -10.24 -5.42 -5.90
N SER A 278 -9.92 -5.62 -4.63
CA SER A 278 -8.97 -6.62 -4.21
C SER A 278 -9.55 -7.50 -3.13
N LYS A 279 -9.14 -8.77 -3.11
CA LYS A 279 -9.41 -9.68 -2.02
C LYS A 279 -8.24 -10.62 -1.86
N ASP A 280 -7.72 -10.71 -0.64
CA ASP A 280 -6.63 -11.59 -0.27
C ASP A 280 -7.06 -12.42 0.94
N GLU A 281 -6.74 -13.71 0.93
CA GLU A 281 -7.10 -14.64 2.00
C GLU A 281 -5.98 -15.64 2.23
N ARG A 282 -5.68 -15.86 3.51
CA ARG A 282 -4.71 -16.85 3.99
C ARG A 282 -5.45 -17.98 4.71
N ASN A 283 -5.15 -19.22 4.35
CA ASN A 283 -5.70 -20.37 5.06
C ASN A 283 -4.87 -20.71 6.32
N ALA A 284 -5.26 -21.76 7.05
CA ALA A 284 -4.57 -22.20 8.27
C ALA A 284 -3.17 -22.80 8.04
N GLU A 285 -2.82 -23.12 6.79
CA GLU A 285 -1.51 -23.64 6.38
C GLU A 285 -0.64 -22.55 5.73
N ASP A 286 -1.01 -21.29 5.91
CA ASP A 286 -0.33 -20.11 5.35
C ASP A 286 -0.28 -20.06 3.83
N ILE A 287 -1.20 -20.78 3.19
CA ILE A 287 -1.40 -20.72 1.75
C ILE A 287 -2.30 -19.54 1.42
N GLY A 288 -1.77 -18.64 0.62
CA GLY A 288 -2.44 -17.45 0.14
C GLY A 288 -3.15 -17.66 -1.19
N GLN A 289 -4.28 -16.99 -1.31
CA GLN A 289 -5.00 -16.80 -2.56
C GLN A 289 -5.56 -15.38 -2.59
N GLY A 290 -5.71 -14.83 -3.78
CA GLY A 290 -6.34 -13.53 -3.92
C GLY A 290 -6.73 -13.18 -5.33
N ASN A 291 -7.46 -12.09 -5.45
CA ASN A 291 -7.81 -11.48 -6.72
C ASN A 291 -7.65 -9.97 -6.66
N LEU A 292 -7.15 -9.39 -7.75
CA LEU A 292 -7.13 -7.95 -8.01
C LEU A 292 -7.87 -7.69 -9.31
N GLN A 293 -8.84 -6.80 -9.30
CA GLN A 293 -9.59 -6.37 -10.46
C GLN A 293 -9.51 -4.85 -10.61
N ILE A 294 -9.10 -4.40 -11.78
CA ILE A 294 -9.02 -2.99 -12.17
C ILE A 294 -10.02 -2.79 -13.30
N ASN A 295 -11.03 -1.96 -13.07
CA ASN A 295 -12.05 -1.62 -14.06
C ASN A 295 -11.95 -0.13 -14.40
N VAL A 296 -11.61 0.18 -15.64
CA VAL A 296 -11.72 1.52 -16.21
C VAL A 296 -12.96 1.52 -17.11
N THR A 297 -13.96 2.34 -16.79
CA THR A 297 -15.21 2.41 -17.57
C THR A 297 -15.44 3.80 -18.12
N GLU A 298 -16.21 3.89 -19.21
CA GLU A 298 -16.51 5.15 -19.89
C GLU A 298 -15.23 5.90 -20.30
N LEU A 299 -14.15 5.19 -20.65
CA LEU A 299 -12.89 5.79 -21.07
C LEU A 299 -13.08 6.53 -22.39
N LEU A 300 -13.08 7.85 -22.32
CA LEU A 300 -13.08 8.75 -23.45
C LEU A 300 -11.64 9.21 -23.72
N THR A 301 -11.17 8.96 -24.94
CA THR A 301 -9.89 9.50 -25.43
C THR A 301 -10.10 10.16 -26.79
N PRO A 302 -9.16 11.01 -27.25
CA PRO A 302 -9.22 11.59 -28.59
C PRO A 302 -9.20 10.57 -29.74
N PHE A 303 -8.70 9.36 -29.47
CA PHE A 303 -8.35 8.38 -30.51
C PHE A 303 -9.25 7.14 -30.51
N LEU A 304 -9.91 6.84 -29.39
CA LEU A 304 -10.77 5.67 -29.25
C LEU A 304 -12.19 6.08 -28.86
N PRO A 305 -13.22 5.39 -29.38
CA PRO A 305 -14.56 5.55 -28.84
C PRO A 305 -14.60 5.12 -27.36
N SER A 306 -15.59 5.61 -26.63
CA SER A 306 -15.84 5.22 -25.23
C SER A 306 -15.63 3.72 -25.03
N SER A 307 -14.67 3.39 -24.17
CA SER A 307 -14.22 2.02 -23.96
C SER A 307 -14.28 1.63 -22.49
N ASP A 308 -14.53 0.35 -22.23
CA ASP A 308 -14.42 -0.26 -20.92
C ASP A 308 -13.23 -1.23 -20.95
N VAL A 309 -12.33 -1.12 -19.97
CA VAL A 309 -11.16 -1.97 -19.77
C VAL A 309 -11.26 -2.65 -18.42
N ILE A 310 -11.19 -3.98 -18.42
CA ILE A 310 -11.24 -4.80 -17.20
C ILE A 310 -9.98 -5.66 -17.17
N MET A 311 -9.12 -5.43 -16.19
CA MET A 311 -8.01 -6.31 -15.85
C MET A 311 -8.38 -7.11 -14.61
N THR A 312 -8.13 -8.41 -14.60
CA THR A 312 -8.31 -9.28 -13.44
C THR A 312 -7.07 -10.14 -13.29
N LEU A 313 -6.50 -10.16 -12.10
CA LEU A 313 -5.40 -11.01 -11.68
C LEU A 313 -5.93 -11.90 -10.56
N ASN A 314 -5.81 -13.22 -10.68
CA ASN A 314 -6.06 -14.15 -9.59
C ASN A 314 -4.78 -14.94 -9.33
N TYR A 315 -4.47 -15.15 -8.07
CA TYR A 315 -3.35 -16.00 -7.66
C TYR A 315 -3.83 -16.96 -6.58
N ALA A 316 -3.20 -18.14 -6.51
CA ALA A 316 -3.50 -19.13 -5.49
C ALA A 316 -2.28 -20.01 -5.23
N GLY A 317 -2.26 -20.68 -4.08
CA GLY A 317 -1.25 -21.69 -3.78
C GLY A 317 0.14 -21.11 -3.47
N LEU A 318 0.21 -19.85 -3.03
CA LEU A 318 1.47 -19.21 -2.62
C LEU A 318 1.72 -19.46 -1.13
N ASN A 319 2.94 -19.78 -0.74
CA ASN A 319 3.33 -19.80 0.68
C ASN A 319 3.59 -18.36 1.16
N ILE A 320 2.64 -17.80 1.90
CA ILE A 320 2.70 -16.39 2.32
C ILE A 320 3.77 -16.18 3.38
N THR A 321 4.01 -17.14 4.26
CA THR A 321 5.07 -17.02 5.28
C THR A 321 6.44 -16.88 4.61
N ALA A 322 6.75 -17.70 3.61
CA ALA A 322 8.01 -17.57 2.86
C ALA A 322 8.10 -16.25 2.07
N LEU A 323 6.96 -15.72 1.60
CA LEU A 323 6.92 -14.42 0.91
C LEU A 323 7.18 -13.25 1.89
N GLU A 324 6.58 -13.28 3.07
CA GLU A 324 6.81 -12.30 4.15
C GLU A 324 8.28 -12.33 4.63
N GLU A 325 8.87 -13.52 4.77
CA GLU A 325 10.29 -13.68 5.12
C GLU A 325 11.22 -13.16 4.03
N LEU A 326 10.88 -13.39 2.75
CA LEU A 326 11.63 -12.85 1.63
C LEU A 326 11.56 -11.32 1.60
N GLU A 327 10.39 -10.75 1.80
CA GLU A 327 10.19 -9.30 1.87
C GLU A 327 11.02 -8.67 2.99
N GLU A 328 11.01 -9.24 4.20
CA GLU A 328 11.81 -8.75 5.33
C GLU A 328 13.32 -8.82 5.02
N LYS A 329 13.79 -9.85 4.30
CA LYS A 329 15.19 -9.95 3.85
C LYS A 329 15.53 -8.89 2.80
N LEU A 330 14.66 -8.69 1.82
CA LEU A 330 14.88 -7.69 0.76
C LEU A 330 14.90 -6.27 1.32
N GLN A 331 14.10 -5.99 2.34
CA GLN A 331 14.06 -4.68 3.01
C GLN A 331 15.20 -4.47 4.01
N ALA A 332 15.82 -5.54 4.50
CA ALA A 332 16.93 -5.44 5.44
C ALA A 332 18.27 -5.14 4.74
N ASN A 333 18.34 -5.30 3.42
CA ASN A 333 19.52 -5.03 2.63
C ASN A 333 19.30 -3.72 1.85
N ASP A 334 20.01 -2.66 2.24
CA ASP A 334 19.91 -1.33 1.61
C ASP A 334 20.09 -1.42 0.08
N GLU A 335 19.40 -0.56 -0.69
CA GLU A 335 19.36 -0.43 -2.17
C GLU A 335 20.70 -0.60 -2.93
N ASN A 336 21.86 -0.43 -2.27
CA ASN A 336 23.17 -0.67 -2.88
C ASN A 336 23.58 -2.16 -2.97
N GLU A 337 22.81 -3.09 -2.37
CA GLU A 337 23.11 -4.53 -2.34
C GLU A 337 22.25 -5.38 -3.29
N PHE A 338 21.36 -4.80 -4.11
CA PHE A 338 20.76 -5.56 -5.22
C PHE A 338 21.76 -5.85 -6.36
N GLU A 339 22.96 -5.25 -6.32
CA GLU A 339 24.13 -5.70 -7.09
C GLU A 339 24.80 -6.94 -6.48
N ASP A 340 24.45 -7.34 -5.25
CA ASP A 340 24.96 -8.57 -4.63
C ASP A 340 24.25 -9.78 -5.25
N GLU A 341 24.97 -10.44 -6.14
CA GLU A 341 24.57 -11.70 -6.75
C GLU A 341 24.12 -12.73 -5.69
N ALA A 342 24.64 -12.68 -4.45
CA ALA A 342 24.21 -13.56 -3.37
C ALA A 342 22.76 -13.31 -2.93
N LEU A 343 22.34 -12.05 -2.78
CA LEU A 343 20.97 -11.69 -2.41
C LEU A 343 19.99 -12.06 -3.53
N LEU A 344 20.36 -11.81 -4.77
CA LEU A 344 19.55 -12.17 -5.92
C LEU A 344 19.41 -13.70 -6.05
N ASN A 345 20.50 -14.45 -5.84
CA ASN A 345 20.49 -15.92 -5.82
C ASN A 345 19.62 -16.47 -4.68
N GLU A 346 19.71 -15.89 -3.47
CA GLU A 346 18.86 -16.27 -2.33
C GLU A 346 17.38 -15.96 -2.61
N THR A 347 17.09 -14.81 -3.24
CA THR A 347 15.74 -14.42 -3.64
C THR A 347 15.15 -15.43 -4.62
N ILE A 348 15.90 -15.78 -5.67
CA ILE A 348 15.52 -16.79 -6.66
C ILE A 348 15.26 -18.12 -5.97
N ALA A 349 16.18 -18.56 -5.12
CA ALA A 349 16.05 -19.82 -4.38
C ALA A 349 14.78 -19.83 -3.52
N THR A 350 14.52 -18.75 -2.79
CA THR A 350 13.35 -18.62 -1.91
C THR A 350 12.04 -18.65 -2.72
N VAL A 351 11.99 -17.93 -3.84
CA VAL A 351 10.80 -17.92 -4.72
C VAL A 351 10.49 -19.32 -5.26
N PHE A 352 11.46 -20.02 -5.85
CA PHE A 352 11.20 -21.30 -6.51
C PHE A 352 11.09 -22.50 -5.56
N LYS A 353 11.72 -22.44 -4.38
CA LYS A 353 11.73 -23.54 -3.41
C LYS A 353 10.71 -23.39 -2.29
N GLU A 354 10.41 -22.17 -1.88
CA GLU A 354 9.63 -21.91 -0.65
C GLU A 354 8.31 -21.20 -0.91
N VAL A 355 8.30 -20.17 -1.79
CA VAL A 355 7.08 -19.41 -2.13
C VAL A 355 6.19 -20.19 -3.08
N LEU A 356 6.74 -20.67 -4.19
CA LEU A 356 6.02 -21.43 -5.21
C LEU A 356 5.93 -22.91 -4.84
N ARG A 357 4.71 -23.45 -4.86
CA ARG A 357 4.39 -24.85 -4.56
C ARG A 357 4.00 -25.59 -5.83
N ALA A 358 4.80 -26.60 -6.18
CA ALA A 358 4.57 -27.45 -7.33
C ALA A 358 3.16 -28.08 -7.31
N GLY A 359 2.38 -27.87 -8.38
CA GLY A 359 1.02 -28.37 -8.55
C GLY A 359 -0.06 -27.57 -7.83
N GLU A 360 0.32 -26.59 -7.00
CA GLU A 360 -0.61 -25.77 -6.21
C GLU A 360 -0.60 -24.30 -6.63
N SER A 361 0.57 -23.73 -6.93
CA SER A 361 0.68 -22.31 -7.29
C SER A 361 0.10 -22.04 -8.68
N LYS A 362 -0.80 -21.04 -8.75
CA LYS A 362 -1.53 -20.65 -9.96
C LYS A 362 -1.56 -19.14 -10.11
N LEU A 363 -1.60 -18.70 -11.36
CA LEU A 363 -1.76 -17.32 -11.76
C LEU A 363 -2.71 -17.26 -12.95
N ASP A 364 -3.84 -16.58 -12.79
CA ASP A 364 -4.82 -16.36 -13.84
C ASP A 364 -4.99 -14.86 -14.08
N THR A 365 -4.48 -14.36 -15.19
CA THR A 365 -4.60 -12.96 -15.61
C THR A 365 -5.57 -12.86 -16.77
N SER A 366 -6.49 -11.91 -16.74
CA SER A 366 -7.33 -11.57 -17.88
C SER A 366 -7.39 -10.07 -18.12
N LEU A 367 -7.40 -9.66 -19.38
CA LEU A 367 -7.58 -8.30 -19.85
C LEU A 367 -8.71 -8.30 -20.86
N LYS A 368 -9.74 -7.49 -20.63
CA LYS A 368 -10.88 -7.32 -21.54
C LYS A 368 -10.99 -5.86 -21.92
N LEU A 369 -11.16 -5.59 -23.21
CA LEU A 369 -11.44 -4.27 -23.76
C LEU A 369 -12.76 -4.36 -24.51
N GLN A 370 -13.69 -3.45 -24.27
CA GLN A 370 -14.98 -3.41 -24.97
C GLN A 370 -15.32 -1.99 -25.38
N ASN A 371 -15.76 -1.78 -26.61
CA ASN A 371 -16.34 -0.52 -27.07
C ASN A 371 -17.35 -0.75 -28.19
N LYS A 372 -17.84 0.33 -28.81
CA LYS A 372 -18.85 0.26 -29.89
C LYS A 372 -18.35 -0.45 -31.17
N LEU A 373 -17.04 -0.60 -31.35
CA LEU A 373 -16.44 -1.28 -32.51
C LEU A 373 -16.29 -2.78 -32.27
N GLY A 374 -16.33 -3.24 -31.02
CA GLY A 374 -16.24 -4.65 -30.66
C GLY A 374 -15.59 -4.90 -29.30
N GLN A 375 -15.16 -6.14 -29.09
CA GLN A 375 -14.49 -6.57 -27.87
C GLN A 375 -13.16 -7.28 -28.16
N SER A 376 -12.23 -7.21 -27.21
CA SER A 376 -11.00 -7.99 -27.15
C SER A 376 -10.85 -8.59 -25.77
N SER A 377 -10.29 -9.79 -25.70
CA SER A 377 -9.99 -10.51 -24.47
C SER A 377 -8.64 -11.22 -24.60
N LEU A 378 -7.80 -11.07 -23.58
CA LEU A 378 -6.63 -11.91 -23.34
C LEU A 378 -6.85 -12.58 -21.98
N ALA A 379 -6.71 -13.89 -21.91
CA ALA A 379 -6.69 -14.65 -20.67
C ALA A 379 -5.45 -15.55 -20.67
N ILE A 380 -4.67 -15.50 -19.59
CA ILE A 380 -3.45 -16.28 -19.38
C ILE A 380 -3.63 -16.97 -18.03
N GLY A 381 -3.78 -18.28 -18.05
CA GLY A 381 -3.79 -19.12 -16.86
C GLY A 381 -2.54 -19.97 -16.83
N VAL A 382 -1.70 -19.85 -15.80
CA VAL A 382 -0.48 -20.66 -15.64
C VAL A 382 -0.42 -21.27 -14.25
N ASN A 383 0.12 -22.48 -14.19
CA ASN A 383 0.30 -23.26 -12.97
C ASN A 383 1.75 -23.73 -12.92
N TYR A 384 2.35 -23.63 -11.74
CA TYR A 384 3.72 -24.07 -11.50
C TYR A 384 3.78 -25.59 -11.29
N LYS A 385 4.63 -26.29 -12.04
CA LYS A 385 4.86 -27.75 -11.91
C LYS A 385 6.01 -28.13 -10.99
N GLY A 386 6.82 -27.16 -10.56
CA GLY A 386 8.10 -27.41 -9.91
C GLY A 386 9.29 -27.21 -10.85
N GLU A 387 10.48 -27.34 -10.28
CA GLU A 387 11.76 -27.18 -11.00
C GLU A 387 11.92 -28.20 -12.14
N PRO A 388 12.68 -27.87 -13.21
CA PRO A 388 12.95 -28.80 -14.28
C PRO A 388 13.78 -29.98 -13.77
N THR A 389 13.52 -31.18 -14.29
CA THR A 389 14.18 -32.40 -13.82
C THR A 389 15.71 -32.28 -13.92
N GLY A 390 16.39 -32.43 -12.78
CA GLY A 390 17.86 -32.43 -12.72
C GLY A 390 18.50 -31.04 -12.73
N LYS A 391 17.70 -29.98 -12.63
CA LYS A 391 18.15 -28.59 -12.43
C LYS A 391 17.60 -28.08 -11.10
N THR A 392 18.41 -27.30 -10.39
CA THR A 392 18.00 -26.57 -9.18
C THR A 392 17.98 -25.08 -9.53
N LEU A 393 16.96 -24.35 -9.10
CA LEU A 393 16.83 -22.91 -9.38
C LEU A 393 17.20 -22.12 -8.14
N ASP A 394 18.49 -22.00 -7.89
CA ASP A 394 19.04 -21.32 -6.72
C ASP A 394 19.99 -20.18 -7.06
N SER A 395 20.07 -19.81 -8.32
CA SER A 395 20.89 -18.69 -8.79
C SER A 395 20.39 -18.10 -10.11
N VAL A 396 20.84 -16.88 -10.39
CA VAL A 396 20.67 -16.21 -11.69
C VAL A 396 21.28 -17.05 -12.81
N ALA A 397 22.50 -17.54 -12.60
CA ALA A 397 23.18 -18.41 -13.57
C ALA A 397 22.35 -19.65 -13.91
N ALA A 398 21.70 -20.26 -12.90
CA ALA A 398 20.81 -21.40 -13.13
C ALA A 398 19.58 -21.03 -13.98
N LEU A 399 19.04 -19.81 -13.84
CA LEU A 399 17.95 -19.31 -14.68
C LEU A 399 18.41 -19.02 -16.11
N GLU A 400 19.61 -18.46 -16.31
CA GLU A 400 20.18 -18.19 -17.63
C GLU A 400 20.49 -19.48 -18.42
N GLU A 401 20.81 -20.56 -17.72
CA GLU A 401 21.01 -21.89 -18.31
C GLU A 401 19.69 -22.60 -18.69
N LEU A 402 18.53 -22.03 -18.38
CA LEU A 402 17.25 -22.59 -18.77
C LEU A 402 17.02 -22.41 -20.26
N LEU A 403 16.85 -23.54 -20.94
CA LEU A 403 16.38 -23.53 -22.31
C LEU A 403 14.89 -23.21 -22.31
N PRO A 404 14.34 -22.65 -23.41
CA PRO A 404 12.90 -22.46 -23.56
C PRO A 404 12.05 -23.71 -23.24
N GLN A 405 12.59 -24.91 -23.50
CA GLN A 405 11.95 -26.17 -23.16
C GLN A 405 11.86 -26.43 -21.63
N ASP A 406 12.83 -25.95 -20.86
CA ASP A 406 12.84 -26.11 -19.41
C ASP A 406 11.75 -25.23 -18.78
N TRP A 407 11.63 -23.97 -19.23
CA TRP A 407 10.52 -23.08 -18.88
C TRP A 407 9.16 -23.69 -19.20
N ALA A 408 9.03 -24.29 -20.38
CA ALA A 408 7.83 -25.01 -20.78
C ALA A 408 7.49 -26.17 -19.84
N ASN A 409 8.50 -26.85 -19.28
CA ASN A 409 8.31 -27.98 -18.37
C ASN A 409 7.98 -27.55 -16.94
N MET A 410 8.42 -26.36 -16.53
CA MET A 410 8.10 -25.79 -15.22
C MET A 410 6.67 -25.27 -15.13
N LEU A 411 6.02 -25.01 -16.27
CA LEU A 411 4.69 -24.41 -16.32
C LEU A 411 3.70 -25.29 -17.08
N HIS A 412 2.43 -25.23 -16.69
CA HIS A 412 1.33 -25.60 -17.59
C HIS A 412 0.24 -24.57 -17.53
N GLY A 413 -0.46 -24.38 -18.63
CA GLY A 413 -1.40 -23.29 -18.72
C GLY A 413 -2.15 -23.22 -20.01
N GLU A 414 -2.95 -22.17 -20.11
CA GLU A 414 -3.71 -21.80 -21.28
C GLU A 414 -3.57 -20.30 -21.54
N ILE A 415 -3.47 -19.96 -22.83
CA ILE A 415 -3.52 -18.58 -23.31
C ILE A 415 -4.64 -18.51 -24.31
N ASP A 416 -5.70 -17.79 -23.95
CA ASP A 416 -6.85 -17.53 -24.80
C ASP A 416 -6.86 -16.06 -25.18
N PHE A 417 -6.74 -15.78 -26.47
CA PHE A 417 -6.79 -14.46 -27.02
C PHE A 417 -7.89 -14.38 -28.06
N SER A 418 -8.71 -13.34 -27.99
CA SER A 418 -9.70 -13.06 -29.02
C SER A 418 -9.92 -11.58 -29.20
N PHE A 419 -10.19 -11.15 -30.43
CA PHE A 419 -10.62 -9.78 -30.70
C PHE A 419 -11.50 -9.69 -31.94
N ASP A 420 -12.41 -8.72 -31.93
CA ASP A 420 -13.21 -8.36 -33.08
C ASP A 420 -12.37 -7.55 -34.07
N ARG A 421 -12.43 -7.91 -35.35
CA ARG A 421 -11.64 -7.30 -36.43
C ARG A 421 -11.75 -5.78 -36.47
N ASP A 422 -12.96 -5.27 -36.25
CA ASP A 422 -13.27 -3.83 -36.37
C ASP A 422 -12.68 -3.02 -35.20
N LEU A 423 -12.32 -3.68 -34.09
CA LEU A 423 -11.63 -3.05 -32.97
C LEU A 423 -10.17 -2.73 -33.31
N PHE A 424 -9.51 -3.59 -34.09
CA PHE A 424 -8.11 -3.45 -34.51
C PHE A 424 -7.93 -3.75 -36.00
N PRO A 425 -8.44 -2.90 -36.91
CA PRO A 425 -8.46 -3.20 -38.34
C PRO A 425 -7.06 -3.35 -38.94
N MET A 426 -6.08 -2.59 -38.46
CA MET A 426 -4.68 -2.72 -38.91
C MET A 426 -4.05 -4.03 -38.42
N ALA A 427 -4.22 -4.37 -37.14
CA ALA A 427 -3.71 -5.63 -36.60
C ALA A 427 -4.32 -6.83 -37.32
N ALA A 428 -5.61 -6.77 -37.66
CA ALA A 428 -6.27 -7.84 -38.40
C ALA A 428 -5.66 -8.10 -39.79
N LEU A 429 -5.16 -7.07 -40.47
CA LEU A 429 -4.47 -7.22 -41.76
C LEU A 429 -3.14 -7.97 -41.59
N PHE A 430 -2.37 -7.66 -40.54
CA PHE A 430 -1.12 -8.36 -40.23
C PHE A 430 -1.34 -9.79 -39.76
N LEU A 431 -2.43 -10.01 -39.02
CA LEU A 431 -2.79 -11.30 -38.44
C LEU A 431 -3.46 -12.23 -39.47
N GLN A 432 -3.90 -11.70 -40.61
CA GLN A 432 -4.50 -12.49 -41.67
C GLN A 432 -3.46 -13.46 -42.27
N GLY A 433 -3.71 -14.76 -42.09
CA GLY A 433 -2.84 -15.81 -42.60
C GLY A 433 -1.75 -16.27 -41.63
N GLN A 434 -1.69 -15.69 -40.42
CA GLN A 434 -0.77 -16.16 -39.39
C GLN A 434 -1.22 -17.51 -38.83
N PRO A 435 -0.31 -18.47 -38.63
CA PRO A 435 -0.68 -19.83 -38.27
C PRO A 435 -1.18 -19.97 -36.82
N PHE A 436 -0.91 -19.00 -35.96
CA PHE A 436 -1.29 -19.02 -34.54
C PHE A 436 -2.66 -18.41 -34.24
N ILE A 437 -3.26 -17.68 -35.17
CA ILE A 437 -4.55 -17.05 -34.98
C ILE A 437 -5.51 -17.47 -36.10
N ILE A 438 -6.71 -17.91 -35.73
CA ILE A 438 -7.70 -18.37 -36.70
C ILE A 438 -8.89 -17.41 -36.74
N PRO A 439 -9.48 -17.16 -37.92
CA PRO A 439 -10.74 -16.44 -38.00
C PRO A 439 -11.89 -17.32 -37.49
N GLU A 440 -12.67 -16.80 -36.55
CA GLU A 440 -13.92 -17.40 -36.07
C GLU A 440 -15.10 -16.63 -36.68
N GLY A 441 -15.57 -17.09 -37.84
CA GLY A 441 -16.54 -16.33 -38.64
C GLY A 441 -15.89 -15.17 -39.42
N GLU A 442 -16.69 -14.16 -39.79
CA GLU A 442 -16.21 -13.05 -40.64
C GLU A 442 -15.55 -11.90 -39.85
N MET A 443 -15.80 -11.81 -38.55
CA MET A 443 -15.57 -10.59 -37.76
C MET A 443 -14.69 -10.78 -36.53
N LYS A 444 -14.21 -11.99 -36.23
CA LYS A 444 -13.48 -12.29 -35.01
C LYS A 444 -12.25 -13.14 -35.28
N TYR A 445 -11.17 -12.86 -34.57
CA TYR A 445 -9.95 -13.66 -34.56
C TYR A 445 -9.76 -14.27 -33.17
N VAL A 446 -9.33 -15.53 -33.14
CA VAL A 446 -9.08 -16.28 -31.89
C VAL A 446 -7.77 -17.03 -31.94
N MET A 447 -7.10 -17.10 -30.80
CA MET A 447 -5.95 -17.96 -30.53
C MET A 447 -6.21 -18.66 -29.20
N ASN A 448 -6.13 -19.98 -29.18
CA ASN A 448 -6.22 -20.78 -27.96
C ASN A 448 -4.96 -21.65 -27.90
N LEU A 449 -4.09 -21.42 -26.93
CA LEU A 449 -2.85 -22.15 -26.74
C LEU A 449 -2.89 -22.86 -25.39
N LYS A 450 -2.87 -24.19 -25.38
CA LYS A 450 -2.64 -24.96 -24.14
C LYS A 450 -1.20 -25.44 -24.10
N MET A 451 -0.57 -25.25 -22.94
CA MET A 451 0.81 -25.63 -22.66
C MET A 451 0.82 -26.72 -21.62
N ASN A 452 1.42 -27.86 -21.91
CA ASN A 452 1.54 -28.98 -20.97
C ASN A 452 2.93 -29.62 -21.03
N GLY A 453 3.96 -28.89 -20.62
CA GLY A 453 5.34 -29.36 -20.75
C GLY A 453 5.78 -29.38 -22.21
N ASN A 454 6.30 -30.53 -22.67
CA ASN A 454 6.76 -30.73 -24.05
C ASN A 454 5.64 -30.81 -25.10
N THR A 455 4.37 -30.68 -24.71
CA THR A 455 3.22 -30.81 -25.60
C THR A 455 2.38 -29.55 -25.58
N TYR A 456 2.08 -29.05 -26.76
CA TYR A 456 1.27 -27.86 -26.99
C TYR A 456 0.02 -28.21 -27.79
N GLU A 457 -1.07 -27.50 -27.52
CA GLU A 457 -2.28 -27.55 -28.34
C GLU A 457 -2.59 -26.12 -28.77
N LEU A 458 -2.33 -25.79 -30.04
CA LEU A 458 -2.63 -24.50 -30.63
C LEU A 458 -3.86 -24.62 -31.52
N ASN A 459 -4.93 -23.93 -31.17
CA ASN A 459 -6.22 -23.95 -31.89
C ASN A 459 -6.75 -25.38 -32.12
N GLY A 460 -6.62 -26.25 -31.12
CA GLY A 460 -7.04 -27.66 -31.18
C GLY A 460 -6.07 -28.59 -31.91
N LYS A 461 -4.97 -28.08 -32.48
CA LYS A 461 -3.92 -28.89 -33.10
C LYS A 461 -2.82 -29.17 -32.09
N GLN A 462 -2.66 -30.44 -31.75
CA GLN A 462 -1.54 -30.91 -30.91
C GLN A 462 -0.23 -30.85 -31.70
N MET A 463 0.83 -30.36 -31.06
CA MET A 463 2.19 -30.29 -31.58
C MET A 463 3.20 -30.43 -30.44
N ASP A 464 4.43 -30.82 -30.76
CA ASP A 464 5.52 -30.79 -29.78
C ASP A 464 6.14 -29.39 -29.67
N PHE A 465 6.98 -29.19 -28.66
CA PHE A 465 7.66 -27.90 -28.43
C PHE A 465 8.52 -27.45 -29.62
N ALA A 466 9.18 -28.38 -30.32
CA ALA A 466 10.06 -28.05 -31.44
C ALA A 466 9.27 -27.57 -32.66
N GLU A 467 8.14 -28.24 -32.93
CA GLU A 467 7.16 -27.83 -33.94
C GLU A 467 6.57 -26.46 -33.62
N PHE A 468 6.17 -26.23 -32.37
CA PHE A 468 5.65 -24.93 -31.92
C PHE A 468 6.69 -23.80 -32.03
N SER A 469 7.92 -24.04 -31.59
CA SER A 469 9.01 -23.06 -31.65
C SER A 469 9.36 -22.70 -33.10
N THR A 470 9.37 -23.69 -33.99
CA THR A 470 9.57 -23.46 -35.42
C THR A 470 8.43 -22.61 -35.99
N LEU A 471 7.18 -22.87 -35.61
CA LEU A 471 6.01 -22.12 -36.06
C LEU A 471 6.10 -20.63 -35.68
N ILE A 472 6.49 -20.32 -34.44
CA ILE A 472 6.68 -18.93 -34.00
C ILE A 472 7.88 -18.30 -34.72
N GLY A 473 9.01 -19.01 -34.78
CA GLY A 473 10.25 -18.51 -35.37
C GLY A 473 10.11 -18.13 -36.84
N THR A 474 9.49 -18.97 -37.66
CA THR A 474 9.26 -18.66 -39.08
C THR A 474 8.33 -17.46 -39.26
N THR A 475 7.37 -17.29 -38.35
CA THR A 475 6.38 -16.23 -38.47
C THR A 475 6.95 -14.86 -38.13
N LEU A 476 7.82 -14.77 -37.12
CA LEU A 476 8.51 -13.52 -36.77
C LEU A 476 9.43 -13.04 -37.91
N SER A 477 10.12 -13.97 -38.58
CA SER A 477 10.97 -13.65 -39.73
C SER A 477 10.19 -13.21 -40.98
N ASP A 478 8.95 -13.68 -41.16
CA ASP A 478 8.10 -13.31 -42.31
C ASP A 478 7.31 -12.00 -42.08
N VAL A 479 6.99 -11.66 -40.82
CA VAL A 479 6.22 -10.45 -40.45
C VAL A 479 7.10 -9.23 -40.19
N MET A 480 8.31 -9.46 -39.66
CA MET A 480 9.38 -8.48 -39.68
C MET A 480 10.38 -8.96 -40.74
N PRO A 481 10.20 -8.62 -42.04
CA PRO A 481 11.36 -8.64 -42.90
C PRO A 481 12.36 -7.76 -42.16
N LEU A 482 13.52 -8.34 -41.86
CA LEU A 482 14.66 -7.60 -41.37
C LEU A 482 14.64 -6.24 -42.06
N ILE A 483 14.74 -5.17 -41.28
CA ILE A 483 15.47 -4.01 -41.77
C ILE A 483 16.79 -4.65 -42.18
N GLU A 484 16.88 -5.06 -43.46
CA GLU A 484 18.11 -5.55 -44.03
C GLU A 484 19.09 -4.43 -43.73
N ASP A 485 20.20 -4.85 -43.15
CA ASP A 485 21.33 -4.06 -42.69
C ASP A 485 22.05 -3.42 -43.91
N ASP A 486 21.30 -2.82 -44.83
CA ASP A 486 21.77 -1.99 -45.93
C ASP A 486 22.20 -0.59 -45.41
N SER A 487 22.34 -0.43 -44.09
CA SER A 487 22.97 0.75 -43.48
C SER A 487 24.50 0.72 -43.46
N GLU A 488 25.15 -0.37 -43.90
CA GLU A 488 26.62 -0.43 -43.94
C GLU A 488 27.26 0.16 -45.23
N GLU A 489 26.52 0.67 -46.22
CA GLU A 489 27.11 1.14 -47.49
C GLU A 489 26.78 2.59 -47.90
N TYR A 490 26.49 3.49 -46.94
CA TYR A 490 26.31 4.92 -47.23
C TYR A 490 26.86 5.86 -46.15
N MET A 491 28.09 5.63 -45.64
CA MET A 491 28.82 6.64 -44.85
C MET A 491 30.36 6.61 -45.06
N GLU A 492 30.86 6.02 -46.15
CA GLU A 492 32.27 6.08 -46.53
C GLU A 492 32.44 6.72 -47.92
N GLU A 493 32.16 8.01 -48.05
CA GLU A 493 32.74 8.89 -49.09
C GLU A 493 32.15 10.30 -48.90
N ASP A 494 32.99 11.22 -48.38
CA ASP A 494 32.89 12.70 -48.40
C ASP A 494 33.19 13.38 -47.04
N MET A 495 34.33 13.01 -46.44
CA MET A 495 35.04 13.92 -45.52
C MET A 495 36.53 13.99 -45.92
N GLU A 496 36.78 14.38 -47.18
CA GLU A 496 38.02 15.07 -47.55
C GLU A 496 37.75 16.58 -47.55
N ASP A 497 38.54 17.28 -46.74
CA ASP A 497 38.87 18.71 -46.84
C ASP A 497 37.77 19.76 -46.60
N GLU A 498 37.44 20.04 -45.33
CA GLU A 498 37.18 21.41 -44.89
C GLU A 498 37.95 21.73 -43.60
N ASP A 499 38.92 22.63 -43.73
CA ASP A 499 39.68 23.25 -42.65
C ASP A 499 38.72 23.86 -41.59
N MET A 500 38.45 23.14 -40.50
CA MET A 500 37.82 23.71 -39.32
C MET A 500 38.88 24.39 -38.44
N ASP A 501 38.73 25.71 -38.36
CA ASP A 501 39.51 26.65 -37.57
C ASP A 501 39.54 26.27 -36.09
N GLU A 502 40.75 26.05 -35.59
CA GLU A 502 41.09 25.68 -34.22
C GLU A 502 40.97 26.91 -33.31
N ASN A 503 39.75 27.40 -33.05
CA ASN A 503 39.47 28.44 -32.04
C ASN A 503 37.99 28.56 -31.67
N THR A 504 37.43 27.57 -30.98
CA THR A 504 36.21 27.78 -30.16
C THR A 504 36.11 26.78 -29.01
N MET A 505 37.14 26.71 -28.17
CA MET A 505 36.95 26.39 -26.75
C MET A 505 37.09 27.70 -25.99
N GLU A 506 35.97 28.28 -25.55
CA GLU A 506 35.98 29.31 -24.52
C GLU A 506 36.44 28.65 -23.22
N SER A 507 37.74 28.78 -22.96
CA SER A 507 38.31 28.59 -21.63
C SER A 507 37.71 29.68 -20.72
N LEU A 508 37.00 29.27 -19.67
CA LEU A 508 36.67 30.13 -18.53
C LEU A 508 37.90 30.95 -18.13
N THR A 509 37.74 32.27 -18.03
CA THR A 509 38.86 33.17 -17.74
C THR A 509 39.27 33.03 -16.28
N GLU A 510 40.56 33.27 -15.96
CA GLU A 510 41.08 33.22 -14.58
C GLU A 510 40.31 34.16 -13.62
N GLU A 511 39.61 35.17 -14.16
CA GLU A 511 38.77 36.10 -13.39
C GLU A 511 37.46 35.43 -12.93
N GLU A 512 36.83 34.61 -13.76
CA GLU A 512 35.60 33.85 -13.42
C GLU A 512 35.90 32.70 -12.43
N VAL A 513 37.06 32.07 -12.55
CA VAL A 513 37.53 31.05 -11.60
C VAL A 513 37.87 31.68 -10.23
N ALA A 514 38.38 32.91 -10.22
CA ALA A 514 38.64 33.64 -8.97
C ALA A 514 37.34 34.09 -8.29
N GLU A 515 36.32 34.49 -9.04
CA GLU A 515 34.99 34.85 -8.51
C GLU A 515 34.29 33.65 -7.87
N LEU A 516 34.37 32.47 -8.51
CA LEU A 516 33.83 31.21 -7.97
C LEU A 516 34.56 30.77 -6.69
N MET A 517 35.90 30.90 -6.64
CA MET A 517 36.66 30.62 -5.41
C MET A 517 36.35 31.63 -4.29
N GLN A 518 36.03 32.88 -4.63
CA GLN A 518 35.67 33.90 -3.65
C GLN A 518 34.26 33.67 -3.07
N LEU A 519 33.30 33.25 -3.89
CA LEU A 519 31.97 32.82 -3.46
C LEU A 519 32.03 31.58 -2.56
N GLN A 520 32.87 30.60 -2.89
CA GLN A 520 33.07 29.41 -2.06
C GLN A 520 33.68 29.77 -0.69
N LYS A 521 34.58 30.75 -0.66
CA LYS A 521 35.21 31.25 0.57
C LYS A 521 34.29 32.13 1.42
N GLU A 522 33.34 32.83 0.80
CA GLU A 522 32.26 33.53 1.52
C GLU A 522 31.22 32.55 2.10
N LEU A 523 30.99 31.42 1.44
CA LEU A 523 30.12 30.36 1.97
C LEU A 523 30.74 29.69 3.21
N GLU A 524 32.03 29.33 3.17
CA GLU A 524 32.74 28.75 4.32
C GLU A 524 32.88 29.73 5.49
N ALA A 525 32.95 31.04 5.22
CA ALA A 525 32.97 32.07 6.25
C ALA A 525 31.60 32.34 6.89
N MET A 526 30.50 31.86 6.29
CA MET A 526 29.15 31.97 6.83
C MET A 526 28.76 30.79 7.73
N GLU A 527 29.50 29.68 7.70
CA GLU A 527 29.19 28.45 8.44
C GLU A 527 29.90 28.33 9.81
N ILE A 528 30.73 29.31 10.19
CA ILE A 528 31.38 29.33 11.52
C ILE A 528 31.14 30.69 12.19
N GLY A 529 29.93 30.85 12.70
CA GLY A 529 29.58 31.86 13.71
C GLY A 529 29.59 31.25 15.10
N ASP A 530 30.74 31.29 15.76
CA ASP A 530 30.95 30.95 17.17
C ASP A 530 29.84 31.51 18.09
N ILE A 531 29.15 30.62 18.81
CA ILE A 531 28.58 30.95 20.13
C ILE A 531 29.31 30.12 21.18
N SER A 532 30.36 30.74 21.69
CA SER A 532 30.95 30.47 23.00
C SER A 532 29.92 30.76 24.10
N ILE A 533 29.59 29.75 24.92
CA ILE A 533 28.96 29.95 26.23
C ILE A 533 29.87 29.39 27.31
N ASP A 534 30.27 30.32 28.16
CA ASP A 534 31.08 30.23 29.35
C ASP A 534 30.49 29.22 30.36
N ALA A 535 31.30 28.25 30.77
CA ALA A 535 30.96 27.31 31.82
C ALA A 535 31.12 27.99 33.19
N THR A 536 29.99 28.29 33.84
CA THR A 536 29.96 28.59 35.28
C THR A 536 29.30 27.46 36.06
N GLU A 537 29.95 27.17 37.18
CA GLU A 537 29.71 26.13 38.18
C GLU A 537 28.22 25.88 38.52
N THR A 538 27.83 24.62 38.62
CA THR A 538 27.01 24.17 39.75
C THR A 538 27.17 22.67 39.98
N SER A 539 27.84 22.36 41.08
CA SER A 539 27.90 21.06 41.73
C SER A 539 26.54 20.70 42.33
N ILE A 540 26.02 19.50 42.05
CA ILE A 540 25.05 18.83 42.91
C ILE A 540 25.44 17.35 43.04
N ASP A 541 25.86 16.99 44.24
CA ASP A 541 25.92 15.63 44.76
C ASP A 541 24.51 15.02 44.86
N ALA A 542 24.35 13.77 44.46
CA ALA A 542 23.30 12.91 44.97
C ALA A 542 23.70 11.43 44.85
N ASP A 543 24.26 10.91 45.94
CA ASP A 543 24.23 9.50 46.32
C ASP A 543 22.78 8.99 46.41
N ALA A 544 22.50 7.81 45.85
CA ALA A 544 21.54 6.81 46.35
C ALA A 544 21.65 5.54 45.48
N GLU A 545 22.41 4.53 45.91
CA GLU A 545 21.90 3.37 46.67
C GLU A 545 21.16 2.35 45.76
N LEU A 546 21.95 1.44 45.18
CA LEU A 546 21.51 0.20 44.53
C LEU A 546 21.06 -0.79 45.61
N ALA A 547 19.83 -1.29 45.52
CA ALA A 547 19.33 -2.40 46.33
C ALA A 547 18.86 -3.54 45.43
N ASP A 548 19.31 -4.74 45.81
CA ASP A 548 19.19 -6.06 45.18
C ASP A 548 17.78 -6.47 44.73
N GLU A 549 17.71 -7.07 43.53
CA GLU A 549 16.65 -8.00 43.13
C GLU A 549 16.95 -9.43 43.65
N PRO A 550 15.96 -10.17 44.18
CA PRO A 550 16.12 -11.60 44.40
C PRO A 550 15.65 -12.43 43.20
N ALA A 551 16.55 -13.30 42.73
CA ALA A 551 16.31 -14.34 41.75
C ALA A 551 15.17 -15.31 42.17
N ALA A 552 14.21 -15.52 41.27
CA ALA A 552 13.20 -16.56 41.41
C ALA A 552 13.72 -17.91 40.92
N VAL A 553 13.77 -18.86 41.86
CA VAL A 553 14.11 -20.27 41.68
C VAL A 553 12.95 -20.98 40.99
N ILE A 554 13.18 -21.54 39.81
CA ILE A 554 12.28 -22.49 39.15
C ILE A 554 12.54 -23.87 39.77
N THR A 555 11.49 -24.51 40.30
CA THR A 555 11.52 -25.92 40.68
C THR A 555 10.57 -26.69 39.79
N ASP A 556 11.15 -27.60 39.00
CA ASP A 556 10.46 -28.68 38.30
C ASP A 556 9.73 -29.57 39.30
N THR A 557 8.49 -29.94 38.97
CA THR A 557 7.89 -31.16 39.52
C THR A 557 7.16 -31.92 38.42
N ASP A 558 7.77 -33.04 38.06
CA ASP A 558 7.16 -34.17 37.39
C ASP A 558 5.85 -34.58 38.08
N ASN A 559 4.84 -34.93 37.27
CA ASN A 559 3.89 -35.95 37.68
C ASN A 559 3.34 -36.69 36.45
N ALA A 560 3.79 -37.93 36.33
CA ALA A 560 3.17 -38.96 35.52
C ALA A 560 1.88 -39.45 36.21
N SER A 561 0.83 -39.68 35.42
CA SER A 561 -0.21 -40.65 35.77
C SER A 561 -0.88 -41.18 34.51
N GLU A 562 -0.86 -42.50 34.41
CA GLU A 562 -1.52 -43.35 33.41
C GLU A 562 -3.05 -43.19 33.42
N GLY A 563 -3.67 -43.52 32.28
CA GLY A 563 -5.11 -43.67 32.15
C GLY A 563 -5.53 -44.12 30.74
N GLU A 564 -5.53 -45.43 30.50
CA GLU A 564 -6.17 -46.07 29.35
C GLU A 564 -7.69 -45.83 29.33
N THR A 565 -8.29 -45.52 28.18
CA THR A 565 -9.57 -46.12 27.73
C THR A 565 -9.82 -45.90 26.23
N GLN A 566 -10.48 -46.89 25.64
CA GLN A 566 -10.66 -47.24 24.23
C GLN A 566 -11.51 -46.30 23.34
N PRO A 567 -11.48 -46.49 22.00
CA PRO A 567 -12.24 -45.70 21.04
C PRO A 567 -13.69 -46.22 20.90
N GLN A 568 -14.66 -45.30 20.79
CA GLN A 568 -16.00 -45.63 20.32
C GLN A 568 -16.19 -45.20 18.86
N THR A 569 -16.48 -46.21 18.06
CA THR A 569 -17.05 -46.17 16.72
C THR A 569 -18.56 -45.97 16.86
N GLU A 570 -19.16 -45.02 16.15
CA GLU A 570 -20.58 -45.12 15.76
C GLU A 570 -20.75 -44.67 14.31
N THR A 571 -21.10 -45.66 13.49
CA THR A 571 -21.79 -45.55 12.20
C THR A 571 -23.28 -45.66 12.51
N GLU A 572 -24.15 -44.85 11.88
CA GLU A 572 -25.41 -45.26 11.22
C GLU A 572 -26.13 -44.01 10.68
N THR A 573 -26.25 -43.82 9.36
CA THR A 573 -27.26 -44.29 8.37
C THR A 573 -28.52 -43.40 8.24
N GLU A 574 -28.86 -43.19 6.97
CA GLU A 574 -29.93 -42.44 6.31
C GLU A 574 -31.38 -42.65 6.79
N THR A 575 -32.20 -41.62 6.49
CA THR A 575 -33.54 -41.56 5.82
C THR A 575 -34.46 -40.59 6.57
N GLU A 576 -35.11 -39.60 5.95
CA GLU A 576 -36.04 -39.61 4.80
C GLU A 576 -35.99 -38.30 3.99
#